data_AF-A0A5E7H5G4-F1
#
_entry.id   AF-A0A5E7H5G4-F1
#
_cell.length_a   1.000
_cell.length_b   1.000
_cell.length_c   1.000
_cell.angle_alpha   90.00
_cell.angle_beta   90.00
_cell.angle_gamma   90.00
#
_symmetry.space_group_name_H-M   'P 1'
#
loop_
_entity.id
_entity.type
_entity.pdbx_description
1 polymer ?
#
loop_
_entity_poly.entity_id
_entity_poly.type
_entity_poly.pdbx_seq_one_letter_code
_entity_poly.pdbx_strand_id
1 'polypeptide(L)'
;MATAEQTNKQIEAPCTNCGTMFKRRPGGRSTCKASCKKKRQRAAAAPQQTAKENKIERRKARLLESAFGYWFIEQARRAGTVQTYHGIDVAGLHQLYAMHNYRKKRYGWVDSGHGKDVFQQCHVQPLKGRDRSTGLTTPENLFTGIAELNQRQGSKPVNSWAGATLPASARKRKWDVTDDMTRDQVLKRIADYLGQELDTFLDELAKIPQRTARLRLARAVFKHQSNVLYEPLDRRYTLSELGALELEELQALDAIQRGSTTIKAFTASSCPPDSQLGVLHDELLRFSDLLPDGQHKDNCRFTLSLVRVLGSYLAQINDAQGKARGRFLDFPNATWTPLQYFCPQNPWKPSARIVDPDRQMLITSITEAAQNALQGLTIPVEMLGARLVKRLHLQALVPVVRVPDEYSWEACGSDWLNYIDNLFNSFQDTWQALLDLGICTEEQVFAAQDGVLLSLQAAVEQGRERYRNDRMHTVFGVQFQRYPAYLEFPPIAPEERYPVAV
;
A
#
# COMPACT_ATOMS: atom_id res chain seq x y z
N MET A 1 -17.72 -41.90 -77.48
CA MET A 1 -18.23 -41.54 -76.14
C MET A 1 -17.22 -42.04 -75.11
N ALA A 2 -16.37 -41.16 -74.59
CA ALA A 2 -15.40 -41.51 -73.55
C ALA A 2 -16.09 -41.46 -72.18
N THR A 3 -16.18 -42.61 -71.51
CA THR A 3 -16.69 -42.75 -70.14
C THR A 3 -15.65 -42.17 -69.17
N ALA A 4 -16.03 -41.10 -68.46
CA ALA A 4 -15.20 -40.49 -67.43
C ALA A 4 -15.09 -41.43 -66.21
N GLU A 5 -13.89 -41.94 -65.95
CA GLU A 5 -13.55 -42.62 -64.71
C GLU A 5 -13.62 -41.64 -63.53
N GLN A 6 -14.72 -41.70 -62.77
CA GLN A 6 -14.81 -41.04 -61.46
C GLN A 6 -13.93 -41.78 -60.45
N THR A 7 -12.65 -41.41 -60.41
CA THR A 7 -11.76 -41.83 -59.33
C THR A 7 -12.24 -41.23 -58.01
N ASN A 8 -12.82 -42.10 -57.17
CA ASN A 8 -13.31 -41.78 -55.82
C ASN A 8 -12.12 -41.58 -54.86
N LYS A 9 -11.28 -40.56 -55.11
CA LYS A 9 -10.12 -40.23 -54.27
C LYS A 9 -10.61 -39.87 -52.87
N GLN A 10 -10.44 -40.78 -51.91
CA GLN A 10 -10.66 -40.50 -50.49
C GLN A 10 -9.34 -40.00 -49.88
N ILE A 11 -9.41 -38.91 -49.13
CA ILE A 11 -8.30 -38.33 -48.39
C ILE A 11 -8.44 -38.64 -46.91
N GLU A 12 -7.33 -38.95 -46.24
CA GLU A 12 -7.29 -39.02 -44.78
C GLU A 12 -7.12 -37.62 -44.21
N ALA A 13 -8.04 -37.23 -43.33
CA ALA A 13 -7.99 -35.93 -42.66
C ALA A 13 -8.38 -36.11 -41.18
N PRO A 14 -7.81 -35.29 -40.28
CA PRO A 14 -8.19 -35.33 -38.87
C PRO A 14 -9.63 -34.82 -38.69
N CYS A 15 -10.39 -35.50 -37.84
CA CYS A 15 -11.70 -35.04 -37.45
C CYS A 15 -11.59 -33.70 -36.73
N THR A 16 -12.30 -32.70 -37.22
CA THR A 16 -12.36 -31.35 -36.62
C THR A 16 -12.92 -31.27 -35.19
N ASN A 17 -13.39 -32.38 -34.62
CA ASN A 17 -13.91 -32.43 -33.26
C ASN A 17 -13.07 -33.31 -32.31
N CYS A 18 -12.62 -34.49 -32.76
CA CYS A 18 -11.88 -35.43 -31.89
C CYS A 18 -10.43 -35.69 -32.35
N GLY A 19 -9.97 -35.03 -33.40
CA GLY A 19 -8.61 -35.20 -33.95
C GLY A 19 -8.34 -36.53 -34.66
N THR A 20 -9.20 -37.54 -34.49
CA THR A 20 -9.02 -38.87 -35.10
C THR A 20 -9.01 -38.79 -36.62
N MET A 21 -7.99 -39.37 -37.24
CA MET A 21 -7.88 -39.48 -38.69
C MET A 21 -9.01 -40.35 -39.25
N PHE A 22 -9.68 -39.89 -40.31
CA PHE A 22 -10.70 -40.67 -41.00
C PHE A 22 -10.71 -40.35 -42.49
N LYS A 23 -11.12 -41.32 -43.30
CA LYS A 23 -11.25 -41.16 -44.75
C LYS A 23 -12.48 -40.33 -45.09
N ARG A 24 -12.29 -39.26 -45.86
CA ARG A 24 -13.36 -38.41 -46.39
C ARG A 24 -13.15 -38.16 -47.88
N ARG A 25 -14.23 -37.90 -48.61
CA ARG A 25 -14.11 -37.34 -49.97
C ARG A 25 -13.65 -35.88 -49.88
N PRO A 26 -12.86 -35.36 -50.84
CA PRO A 26 -12.62 -33.93 -51.01
C PRO A 26 -13.96 -33.16 -51.00
N GLY A 27 -14.07 -32.11 -50.19
CA GLY A 27 -15.33 -31.37 -49.97
C GLY A 27 -16.38 -32.08 -49.09
N GLY A 28 -16.10 -33.30 -48.63
CA GLY A 28 -17.01 -34.08 -47.79
C GLY A 28 -17.02 -33.69 -46.31
N ARG A 29 -17.74 -34.49 -45.50
CA ARG A 29 -17.92 -34.25 -44.05
C ARG A 29 -16.58 -34.00 -43.34
N SER A 30 -16.58 -33.02 -42.42
CA SER A 30 -15.41 -32.61 -41.63
C SER A 30 -15.28 -33.36 -40.29
N THR A 31 -16.22 -34.27 -39.99
CA THR A 31 -16.28 -35.04 -38.74
C THR A 31 -16.40 -36.54 -39.02
N CYS A 32 -15.72 -37.37 -38.24
CA CYS A 32 -15.67 -38.82 -38.44
C CYS A 32 -17.01 -39.54 -38.19
N LYS A 33 -17.82 -39.05 -37.25
CA LYS A 33 -19.10 -39.67 -36.82
C LYS A 33 -20.20 -38.62 -36.63
N ALA A 34 -21.47 -39.05 -36.73
CA ALA A 34 -22.62 -38.19 -36.47
C ALA A 34 -22.64 -37.62 -35.03
N SER A 35 -22.08 -38.35 -34.06
CA SER A 35 -21.87 -37.87 -32.69
C SER A 35 -20.88 -36.70 -32.63
N CYS A 36 -19.80 -36.75 -33.41
CA CYS A 36 -18.84 -35.64 -33.54
C CYS A 36 -19.46 -34.44 -34.26
N LYS A 37 -20.33 -34.66 -35.26
CA LYS A 37 -21.13 -33.60 -35.89
C LYS A 37 -22.05 -32.92 -34.88
N LYS A 38 -22.83 -33.69 -34.11
CA LYS A 38 -23.72 -33.17 -33.05
C LYS A 38 -22.94 -32.43 -31.95
N LYS A 39 -21.79 -32.97 -31.51
CA LYS A 39 -20.92 -32.29 -30.52
C LYS A 39 -20.39 -30.96 -31.04
N ARG A 40 -19.94 -30.92 -32.30
CA ARG A 40 -19.49 -29.68 -32.94
C ARG A 40 -20.62 -28.68 -33.15
N GLN A 41 -21.80 -29.12 -33.55
CA GLN A 41 -22.99 -28.26 -33.65
C GLN A 41 -23.40 -27.69 -32.30
N ARG A 42 -23.36 -28.48 -31.22
CA ARG A 42 -23.59 -28.00 -29.85
C ARG A 42 -22.51 -27.02 -29.39
N ALA A 43 -21.25 -27.27 -29.72
CA ALA A 43 -20.15 -26.35 -29.40
C ALA A 43 -20.24 -25.03 -30.20
N ALA A 44 -20.72 -25.08 -31.45
CA ALA A 44 -20.96 -23.88 -32.27
C ALA A 44 -22.23 -23.11 -31.86
N ALA A 45 -23.22 -23.80 -31.29
CA ALA A 45 -24.45 -23.22 -30.76
C ALA A 45 -24.33 -22.79 -29.28
N ALA A 46 -23.27 -23.18 -28.58
CA ALA A 46 -22.97 -22.65 -27.27
C ALA A 46 -22.66 -21.15 -27.41
N PRO A 47 -23.22 -20.27 -26.56
CA PRO A 47 -22.89 -18.85 -26.61
C PRO A 47 -21.38 -18.70 -26.50
N GLN A 48 -20.76 -18.10 -27.53
CA GLN A 48 -19.35 -17.79 -27.48
C GLN A 48 -19.13 -16.80 -26.35
N GLN A 49 -18.22 -17.14 -25.45
CA GLN A 49 -17.89 -16.25 -24.34
C GLN A 49 -17.46 -14.90 -24.89
N THR A 50 -17.99 -13.83 -24.31
CA THR A 50 -17.62 -12.48 -24.71
C THR A 50 -16.12 -12.24 -24.44
N ALA A 51 -15.51 -11.26 -25.12
CA ALA A 51 -14.12 -10.90 -24.84
C ALA A 51 -13.91 -10.49 -23.36
N LYS A 52 -14.95 -9.90 -22.76
CA LYS A 52 -15.01 -9.57 -21.33
C LYS A 52 -15.01 -10.82 -20.45
N GLU A 53 -15.86 -11.81 -20.72
CA GLU A 53 -15.87 -13.08 -19.98
C GLU A 53 -14.53 -13.81 -20.09
N ASN A 54 -13.95 -13.90 -21.29
CA ASN A 54 -12.63 -14.50 -21.48
C ASN A 54 -11.52 -13.77 -20.69
N LYS A 55 -11.60 -12.43 -20.62
CA LYS A 55 -10.69 -11.61 -19.83
C LYS A 55 -10.83 -11.90 -18.33
N ILE A 56 -12.06 -11.99 -17.83
CA ILE A 56 -12.39 -12.30 -16.43
C ILE A 56 -11.90 -13.70 -16.06
N GLU A 57 -12.25 -14.73 -16.84
CA GLU A 57 -11.85 -16.12 -16.57
C GLU A 57 -10.32 -16.28 -16.54
N ARG A 58 -9.62 -15.62 -17.47
CA ARG A 58 -8.15 -15.57 -17.45
C ARG A 58 -7.60 -14.91 -16.19
N ARG A 59 -8.26 -13.87 -15.67
CA ARG A 59 -7.86 -13.16 -14.44
C ARG A 59 -8.22 -13.95 -13.18
N LYS A 60 -9.34 -14.67 -13.14
CA LYS A 60 -9.67 -15.66 -12.10
C LYS A 60 -8.60 -16.74 -12.01
N ALA A 61 -8.26 -17.37 -13.13
CA ALA A 61 -7.17 -18.36 -13.19
C ALA A 61 -5.84 -17.77 -12.71
N ARG A 62 -5.59 -16.48 -12.96
CA ARG A 62 -4.39 -15.79 -12.49
C ARG A 62 -4.38 -15.58 -10.97
N LEU A 63 -5.53 -15.47 -10.30
CA LEU A 63 -5.56 -15.32 -8.84
C LEU A 63 -4.84 -16.48 -8.14
N LEU A 64 -5.01 -17.71 -8.61
CA LEU A 64 -4.32 -18.91 -8.11
C LEU A 64 -2.79 -18.82 -8.17
N GLU A 65 -2.26 -18.00 -9.07
CA GLU A 65 -0.82 -17.84 -9.28
C GLU A 65 -0.28 -16.52 -8.71
N SER A 66 -1.13 -15.68 -8.12
CA SER A 66 -0.77 -14.34 -7.64
C SER A 66 -0.68 -14.28 -6.12
N ALA A 67 0.15 -13.37 -5.58
CA ALA A 67 0.30 -13.20 -4.13
C ALA A 67 -1.01 -12.73 -3.46
N PHE A 68 -1.73 -11.81 -4.11
CA PHE A 68 -3.04 -11.36 -3.63
C PHE A 68 -4.06 -12.49 -3.64
N GLY A 69 -4.19 -13.21 -4.74
CA GLY A 69 -5.15 -14.32 -4.84
C GLY A 69 -4.83 -15.44 -3.85
N TYR A 70 -3.55 -15.73 -3.59
CA TYR A 70 -3.16 -16.65 -2.50
C TYR A 70 -3.69 -16.15 -1.15
N TRP A 71 -3.37 -14.90 -0.79
CA TRP A 71 -3.81 -14.31 0.47
C TRP A 71 -5.34 -14.30 0.62
N PHE A 72 -6.04 -13.95 -0.47
CA PHE A 72 -7.50 -13.86 -0.56
C PHE A 72 -8.15 -15.25 -0.39
N ILE A 73 -7.69 -16.27 -1.10
CA ILE A 73 -8.20 -17.63 -0.92
C ILE A 73 -7.92 -18.14 0.50
N GLU A 74 -6.74 -17.83 1.04
CA GLU A 74 -6.34 -18.27 2.37
C GLU A 74 -7.15 -17.62 3.49
N GLN A 75 -7.70 -16.41 3.32
CA GLN A 75 -8.62 -15.83 4.33
C GLN A 75 -9.88 -16.69 4.49
N ALA A 76 -10.49 -17.12 3.38
CA ALA A 76 -11.67 -17.97 3.41
C ALA A 76 -11.36 -19.35 4.01
N ARG A 77 -10.19 -19.92 3.70
CA ARG A 77 -9.74 -21.18 4.30
C ARG A 77 -9.54 -21.06 5.81
N ARG A 78 -8.86 -20.01 6.27
CA ARG A 78 -8.62 -19.74 7.70
C ARG A 78 -9.90 -19.46 8.48
N ALA A 79 -10.87 -18.77 7.89
CA ALA A 79 -12.22 -18.60 8.43
C ALA A 79 -13.04 -19.91 8.42
N GLY A 80 -12.66 -20.85 7.55
CA GLY A 80 -13.42 -22.05 7.24
C GLY A 80 -14.71 -21.78 6.48
N THR A 81 -14.91 -20.58 5.92
CA THR A 81 -16.09 -20.23 5.12
C THR A 81 -15.79 -19.08 4.17
N VAL A 82 -16.42 -19.08 2.99
CA VAL A 82 -16.36 -17.94 2.06
C VAL A 82 -17.19 -16.73 2.53
N GLN A 83 -18.08 -16.93 3.51
CA GLN A 83 -18.89 -15.84 4.09
C GLN A 83 -18.07 -14.83 4.91
N THR A 84 -16.76 -15.03 5.08
CA THR A 84 -15.89 -13.95 5.57
C THR A 84 -15.95 -12.73 4.63
N TYR A 85 -16.28 -12.91 3.36
CA TYR A 85 -16.50 -11.80 2.41
C TYR A 85 -17.92 -11.23 2.41
N HIS A 86 -18.70 -11.47 3.46
CA HIS A 86 -20.07 -10.97 3.49
C HIS A 86 -20.12 -9.44 3.44
N GLY A 87 -20.95 -8.89 2.55
CA GLY A 87 -21.16 -7.44 2.45
C GLY A 87 -20.09 -6.66 1.68
N ILE A 88 -19.06 -7.32 1.14
CA ILE A 88 -18.05 -6.63 0.32
C ILE A 88 -18.57 -6.35 -1.10
N ASP A 89 -18.30 -5.15 -1.59
CA ASP A 89 -18.61 -4.70 -2.94
C ASP A 89 -17.33 -4.56 -3.81
N VAL A 90 -17.49 -4.16 -5.08
CA VAL A 90 -16.36 -3.91 -6.00
C VAL A 90 -15.33 -2.94 -5.39
N ALA A 91 -15.79 -1.84 -4.78
CA ALA A 91 -14.91 -0.83 -4.19
C ALA A 91 -14.08 -1.43 -3.04
N GLY A 92 -14.73 -2.21 -2.17
CA GLY A 92 -14.09 -2.94 -1.09
C GLY A 92 -13.03 -3.94 -1.60
N LEU A 93 -13.30 -4.65 -2.70
CA LEU A 93 -12.30 -5.56 -3.32
C LEU A 93 -11.07 -4.80 -3.85
N HIS A 94 -11.25 -3.62 -4.47
CA HIS A 94 -10.13 -2.76 -4.85
C HIS A 94 -9.34 -2.27 -3.64
N GLN A 95 -10.01 -1.89 -2.55
CA GLN A 95 -9.36 -1.51 -1.31
C GLN A 95 -8.57 -2.67 -0.69
N LEU A 96 -9.12 -3.89 -0.65
CA LEU A 96 -8.37 -5.06 -0.18
C LEU A 96 -7.12 -5.34 -1.03
N TYR A 97 -7.24 -5.18 -2.35
CA TYR A 97 -6.10 -5.32 -3.26
C TYR A 97 -5.04 -4.23 -3.00
N ALA A 98 -5.47 -2.99 -2.79
CA ALA A 98 -4.59 -1.87 -2.43
C ALA A 98 -3.89 -2.11 -1.08
N MET A 99 -4.62 -2.56 -0.06
CA MET A 99 -4.10 -2.89 1.28
C MET A 99 -3.08 -4.02 1.24
N HIS A 100 -3.35 -5.10 0.49
CA HIS A 100 -2.39 -6.18 0.29
C HIS A 100 -1.09 -5.65 -0.34
N ASN A 101 -1.20 -4.79 -1.35
CA ASN A 101 -0.05 -4.17 -2.00
C ASN A 101 0.66 -3.16 -1.11
N TYR A 102 -0.08 -2.41 -0.29
CA TYR A 102 0.45 -1.50 0.72
C TYR A 102 1.34 -2.29 1.69
N ARG A 103 0.81 -3.34 2.34
CA ARG A 103 1.57 -4.16 3.28
C ARG A 103 2.83 -4.76 2.66
N LYS A 104 2.74 -5.25 1.42
CA LYS A 104 3.88 -5.85 0.71
C LYS A 104 5.04 -4.87 0.47
N LYS A 105 4.77 -3.56 0.41
CA LYS A 105 5.79 -2.51 0.19
C LYS A 105 6.42 -2.01 1.50
N ARG A 106 6.00 -2.52 2.65
CA ARG A 106 6.39 -2.06 3.99
C ARG A 106 7.19 -3.15 4.67
N TYR A 107 8.49 -2.94 4.76
CA TYR A 107 9.40 -3.82 5.51
C TYR A 107 9.77 -3.11 6.80
N GLY A 108 9.79 -3.80 7.94
CA GLY A 108 10.27 -3.21 9.19
C GLY A 108 11.80 -3.23 9.29
N TRP A 109 12.34 -2.43 10.20
CA TRP A 109 13.73 -2.51 10.63
C TRP A 109 13.92 -3.82 11.42
N VAL A 110 14.94 -4.61 11.08
CA VAL A 110 15.30 -5.84 11.81
C VAL A 110 16.81 -5.82 12.06
N ASP A 111 17.22 -5.98 13.32
CA ASP A 111 18.64 -5.94 13.74
C ASP A 111 19.48 -7.11 13.20
N SER A 112 18.81 -8.16 12.72
CA SER A 112 19.42 -9.31 12.05
C SER A 112 18.69 -9.52 10.72
N GLY A 113 19.42 -9.55 9.60
CA GLY A 113 18.91 -9.58 8.22
C GLY A 113 17.65 -10.45 7.98
N HIS A 114 16.84 -10.00 7.01
CA HIS A 114 15.55 -10.56 6.55
C HIS A 114 15.06 -11.86 7.21
N GLY A 115 13.86 -11.85 7.82
CA GLY A 115 13.24 -13.12 8.19
C GLY A 115 11.81 -13.13 8.74
N LYS A 116 11.23 -12.02 9.20
CA LYS A 116 9.81 -11.98 9.59
C LYS A 116 9.19 -10.66 9.17
N ASP A 117 8.05 -10.75 8.48
CA ASP A 117 7.18 -9.62 8.19
C ASP A 117 6.83 -8.92 9.52
N VAL A 118 7.51 -7.82 9.85
CA VAL A 118 7.21 -6.99 11.04
C VAL A 118 5.76 -6.50 10.98
N PHE A 119 5.25 -6.33 9.76
CA PHE A 119 3.90 -5.89 9.49
C PHE A 119 3.04 -7.01 8.89
N GLN A 120 1.85 -7.21 9.44
CA GLN A 120 0.89 -8.21 8.97
C GLN A 120 -0.46 -7.58 8.70
N GLN A 121 -1.25 -8.21 7.84
CA GLN A 121 -2.66 -7.88 7.73
C GLN A 121 -3.38 -8.42 8.98
N CYS A 122 -3.76 -7.51 9.86
CA CYS A 122 -4.45 -7.77 11.12
C CYS A 122 -5.95 -7.61 10.90
N HIS A 123 -6.73 -8.48 11.53
CA HIS A 123 -8.18 -8.39 11.55
C HIS A 123 -8.60 -7.74 12.86
N VAL A 124 -9.52 -6.77 12.84
CA VAL A 124 -10.11 -6.17 14.04
C VAL A 124 -10.88 -7.24 14.80
N GLN A 125 -11.94 -7.79 14.19
CA GLN A 125 -12.61 -9.00 14.66
C GLN A 125 -11.90 -10.25 14.12
N PRO A 126 -11.48 -11.21 14.96
CA PRO A 126 -10.71 -12.36 14.51
C PRO A 126 -11.47 -13.19 13.47
N LEU A 127 -10.77 -13.66 12.43
CA LEU A 127 -11.34 -14.54 11.38
C LEU A 127 -12.09 -15.75 11.94
N LYS A 128 -11.64 -16.26 13.08
CA LYS A 128 -12.29 -17.35 13.81
C LYS A 128 -12.34 -16.99 15.29
N GLY A 129 -13.50 -16.47 15.71
CA GLY A 129 -13.77 -16.14 17.11
C GLY A 129 -13.87 -17.38 17.99
N ARG A 130 -13.62 -17.21 19.30
CA ARG A 130 -13.79 -18.28 20.29
C ARG A 130 -15.25 -18.76 20.41
N ASP A 131 -16.18 -17.85 20.16
CA ASP A 131 -17.63 -18.06 20.07
C ASP A 131 -18.07 -18.65 18.71
N ARG A 132 -17.12 -19.04 17.85
CA ARG A 132 -17.34 -19.49 16.47
C ARG A 132 -17.89 -18.42 15.52
N SER A 133 -17.88 -17.15 15.92
CA SER A 133 -18.11 -16.05 14.99
C SER A 133 -16.98 -15.98 13.96
N THR A 134 -17.24 -15.33 12.84
CA THR A 134 -16.30 -15.17 11.73
C THR A 134 -16.10 -13.69 11.46
N GLY A 135 -14.93 -13.14 11.79
CA GLY A 135 -14.54 -11.80 11.38
C GLY A 135 -14.62 -11.64 9.86
N LEU A 136 -15.16 -10.50 9.41
CA LEU A 136 -15.31 -10.24 7.99
C LEU A 136 -14.00 -9.77 7.38
N THR A 137 -13.71 -10.20 6.16
CA THR A 137 -12.57 -9.76 5.36
C THR A 137 -13.01 -8.57 4.53
N THR A 138 -13.21 -7.42 5.18
CA THR A 138 -13.55 -6.13 4.55
C THR A 138 -12.53 -5.05 4.91
N PRO A 139 -12.43 -3.94 4.17
CA PRO A 139 -11.46 -2.88 4.44
C PRO A 139 -11.59 -2.24 5.83
N GLU A 140 -12.79 -2.22 6.40
CA GLU A 140 -13.11 -1.66 7.73
C GLU A 140 -12.68 -2.60 8.86
N ASN A 141 -12.58 -3.90 8.58
CA ASN A 141 -12.23 -4.92 9.57
C ASN A 141 -10.77 -5.40 9.44
N LEU A 142 -10.00 -4.79 8.53
CA LEU A 142 -8.61 -5.15 8.24
C LEU A 142 -7.69 -3.94 8.32
N PHE A 143 -6.48 -4.11 8.82
CA PHE A 143 -5.44 -3.07 8.80
C PHE A 143 -4.04 -3.69 8.74
N THR A 144 -3.04 -2.91 8.34
CA THR A 144 -1.63 -3.31 8.43
C THR A 144 -1.09 -3.00 9.82
N GLY A 145 -0.95 -4.01 10.67
CA GLY A 145 -0.50 -3.86 12.06
C GLY A 145 0.83 -4.53 12.35
N ILE A 146 1.29 -4.40 13.58
CA ILE A 146 2.54 -5.02 14.05
C ILE A 146 2.29 -6.50 14.33
N ALA A 147 3.06 -7.37 13.67
CA ALA A 147 2.91 -8.82 13.71
C ALA A 147 2.94 -9.38 15.13
N GLU A 148 3.89 -8.92 15.95
CA GLU A 148 4.05 -9.36 17.33
C GLU A 148 2.82 -9.02 18.18
N LEU A 149 2.34 -7.78 18.11
CA LEU A 149 1.18 -7.34 18.88
C LEU A 149 -0.10 -8.07 18.44
N ASN A 150 -0.28 -8.26 17.14
CA ASN A 150 -1.38 -9.06 16.59
C ASN A 150 -1.34 -10.51 17.07
N GLN A 151 -0.16 -11.14 17.13
CA GLN A 151 0.01 -12.49 17.66
C GLN A 151 -0.29 -12.57 19.15
N ARG A 152 0.14 -11.58 19.95
CA ARG A 152 -0.19 -11.47 21.38
C ARG A 152 -1.70 -11.32 21.62
N GLN A 153 -2.42 -10.66 20.72
CA GLN A 153 -3.87 -10.56 20.77
C GLN A 153 -4.54 -11.90 20.38
N GLY A 154 -4.08 -12.52 19.29
CA GLY A 154 -4.57 -13.81 18.82
C GLY A 154 -6.08 -13.79 18.49
N SER A 155 -6.83 -14.76 19.02
CA SER A 155 -8.29 -14.87 18.83
C SER A 155 -9.11 -14.37 20.02
N LYS A 156 -8.52 -13.52 20.88
CA LYS A 156 -9.26 -12.92 22.00
C LYS A 156 -10.40 -12.05 21.45
N PRO A 157 -11.57 -12.04 22.13
CA PRO A 157 -12.67 -11.19 21.74
C PRO A 157 -12.24 -9.72 21.78
N VAL A 158 -12.80 -8.93 20.87
CA VAL A 158 -12.69 -7.47 20.87
C VAL A 158 -14.05 -6.86 21.20
N ASN A 159 -14.11 -5.55 21.39
CA ASN A 159 -15.35 -4.89 21.79
C ASN A 159 -16.44 -5.03 20.69
N SER A 160 -17.71 -5.09 21.11
CA SER A 160 -18.85 -5.25 20.20
C SER A 160 -19.08 -4.04 19.28
N TRP A 161 -18.56 -2.87 19.66
CA TRP A 161 -18.62 -1.65 18.85
C TRP A 161 -17.52 -1.56 17.79
N ALA A 162 -16.62 -2.55 17.71
CA ALA A 162 -15.49 -2.53 16.79
C ALA A 162 -15.50 -3.70 15.81
N GLY A 163 -15.18 -3.40 14.55
CA GLY A 163 -15.04 -4.37 13.49
C GLY A 163 -16.34 -5.09 13.14
N ALA A 164 -16.33 -5.78 12.01
CA ALA A 164 -17.49 -6.51 11.51
C ALA A 164 -17.31 -8.02 11.68
N THR A 165 -18.34 -8.69 12.18
CA THR A 165 -18.33 -10.13 12.42
C THR A 165 -19.64 -10.78 11.98
N LEU A 166 -19.55 -12.03 11.53
CA LEU A 166 -20.70 -12.87 11.23
C LEU A 166 -20.91 -13.86 12.39
N PRO A 167 -22.06 -13.82 13.10
CA PRO A 167 -22.32 -14.77 14.17
C PRO A 167 -22.48 -16.19 13.62
N ALA A 168 -22.13 -17.18 14.43
CA ALA A 168 -22.18 -18.60 14.03
C ALA A 168 -23.57 -19.03 13.55
N SER A 169 -24.64 -18.46 14.10
CA SER A 169 -26.04 -18.72 13.71
C SER A 169 -26.40 -18.21 12.31
N ALA A 170 -25.73 -17.16 11.81
CA ALA A 170 -25.96 -16.61 10.48
C ALA A 170 -25.15 -17.32 9.38
N ARG A 171 -24.23 -18.21 9.77
CA ARG A 171 -23.39 -18.98 8.85
C ARG A 171 -24.19 -20.11 8.21
N LYS A 172 -24.10 -20.22 6.89
CA LYS A 172 -24.79 -21.20 6.06
C LYS A 172 -23.80 -22.29 5.64
N ARG A 173 -24.10 -23.54 6.00
CA ARG A 173 -23.23 -24.71 5.72
C ARG A 173 -22.82 -24.86 4.25
N LYS A 174 -23.67 -24.45 3.31
CA LYS A 174 -23.36 -24.51 1.88
C LYS A 174 -22.11 -23.72 1.48
N TRP A 175 -21.74 -22.72 2.28
CA TRP A 175 -20.59 -21.84 2.07
C TRP A 175 -19.39 -22.20 2.96
N ASP A 176 -19.42 -23.35 3.62
CA ASP A 176 -18.29 -23.84 4.40
C ASP A 176 -17.13 -24.21 3.47
N VAL A 177 -15.93 -24.01 3.98
CA VAL A 177 -14.65 -24.41 3.39
C VAL A 177 -14.00 -25.39 4.35
N THR A 178 -13.62 -26.55 3.84
CA THR A 178 -13.01 -27.63 4.60
C THR A 178 -11.53 -27.77 4.22
N ASP A 179 -10.73 -28.38 5.08
CA ASP A 179 -9.27 -28.46 4.90
C ASP A 179 -8.83 -29.33 3.71
N ASP A 180 -9.70 -30.21 3.23
CA ASP A 180 -9.50 -31.07 2.06
C ASP A 180 -9.75 -30.34 0.72
N MET A 181 -10.38 -29.17 0.74
CA MET A 181 -10.65 -28.42 -0.49
C MET A 181 -9.35 -27.86 -1.10
N THR A 182 -9.20 -28.05 -2.41
CA THR A 182 -8.10 -27.45 -3.16
C THR A 182 -8.31 -25.94 -3.32
N ARG A 183 -7.25 -25.16 -3.54
CA ARG A 183 -7.36 -23.71 -3.75
C ARG A 183 -8.29 -23.34 -4.90
N ASP A 184 -8.31 -24.16 -5.95
CA ASP A 184 -9.20 -23.99 -7.09
C ASP A 184 -10.68 -24.15 -6.68
N GLN A 185 -10.99 -25.17 -5.87
CA GLN A 185 -12.33 -25.38 -5.32
C GLN A 185 -12.76 -24.23 -4.39
N VAL A 186 -11.85 -23.73 -3.55
CA VAL A 186 -12.13 -22.58 -2.68
C VAL A 186 -12.35 -21.31 -3.52
N LEU A 187 -11.50 -21.04 -4.53
CA LEU A 187 -11.68 -19.90 -5.42
C LEU A 187 -13.01 -19.98 -6.18
N LYS A 188 -13.40 -21.17 -6.64
CA LYS A 188 -14.70 -21.38 -7.28
C LYS A 188 -15.84 -21.06 -6.31
N ARG A 189 -15.78 -21.51 -5.06
CA ARG A 189 -16.79 -21.15 -4.03
C ARG A 189 -16.82 -19.65 -3.74
N ILE A 190 -15.67 -18.97 -3.74
CA ILE A 190 -15.62 -17.51 -3.58
C ILE A 190 -16.27 -16.82 -4.78
N ALA A 191 -15.98 -17.27 -6.00
CA ALA A 191 -16.60 -16.74 -7.21
C ALA A 191 -18.12 -16.97 -7.23
N ASP A 192 -18.59 -18.15 -6.80
CA ASP A 192 -20.01 -18.45 -6.68
C ASP A 192 -20.69 -17.60 -5.59
N TYR A 193 -19.96 -17.21 -4.54
CA TYR A 193 -20.47 -16.40 -3.44
C TYR A 193 -20.55 -14.91 -3.78
N LEU A 194 -19.47 -14.35 -4.34
CA LEU A 194 -19.36 -12.93 -4.69
C LEU A 194 -20.01 -12.58 -6.02
N GLY A 195 -20.09 -13.55 -6.95
CA GLY A 195 -20.72 -13.39 -8.25
C GLY A 195 -20.17 -12.18 -9.02
N GLN A 196 -21.07 -11.26 -9.35
CA GLN A 196 -20.80 -10.09 -10.19
C GLN A 196 -19.78 -9.12 -9.58
N GLU A 197 -19.69 -9.03 -8.25
CA GLU A 197 -18.75 -8.13 -7.57
C GLU A 197 -17.30 -8.51 -7.91
N LEU A 198 -16.99 -9.82 -7.83
CA LEU A 198 -15.66 -10.33 -8.19
C LEU A 198 -15.37 -10.15 -9.68
N ASP A 199 -16.35 -10.42 -10.53
CA ASP A 199 -16.20 -10.29 -11.99
C ASP A 199 -15.95 -8.85 -12.42
N THR A 200 -16.65 -7.89 -11.80
CA THR A 200 -16.50 -6.46 -12.07
C THR A 200 -15.14 -5.96 -11.58
N PHE A 201 -14.75 -6.28 -10.34
CA PHE A 201 -13.41 -5.99 -9.83
C PHE A 201 -12.32 -6.54 -10.77
N LEU A 202 -12.45 -7.81 -11.17
CA LEU A 202 -11.49 -8.44 -12.07
C LEU A 202 -11.49 -7.83 -13.46
N ASP A 203 -12.58 -7.27 -13.97
CA ASP A 203 -12.61 -6.57 -15.26
C ASP A 203 -11.92 -5.19 -15.16
N GLU A 204 -12.16 -4.46 -14.08
CA GLU A 204 -11.66 -3.11 -13.82
C GLU A 204 -10.16 -3.04 -13.50
N LEU A 205 -9.55 -4.15 -13.04
CA LEU A 205 -8.11 -4.18 -12.79
C LEU A 205 -7.31 -3.66 -14.00
N ALA A 206 -6.53 -2.60 -13.80
CA ALA A 206 -5.72 -2.01 -14.86
C ALA A 206 -4.72 -3.01 -15.47
N LYS A 207 -4.18 -3.91 -14.62
CA LYS A 207 -3.22 -4.94 -15.02
C LYS A 207 -3.67 -6.30 -14.53
N ILE A 208 -3.35 -7.34 -15.30
CA ILE A 208 -3.53 -8.72 -14.86
C ILE A 208 -2.71 -8.95 -13.56
N PRO A 209 -3.26 -9.62 -12.53
CA PRO A 209 -2.52 -9.89 -11.30
C PRO A 209 -1.18 -10.56 -11.62
N GLN A 210 -0.11 -10.06 -11.01
CA GLN A 210 1.22 -10.57 -11.28
C GLN A 210 1.40 -11.92 -10.58
N ARG A 211 2.07 -12.84 -11.28
CA ARG A 211 2.47 -14.12 -10.69
C ARG A 211 3.46 -13.89 -9.55
N THR A 212 3.48 -14.78 -8.58
CA THR A 212 4.50 -14.77 -7.52
C THR A 212 5.91 -14.80 -8.12
N ALA A 213 6.89 -14.24 -7.40
CA ALA A 213 8.29 -14.24 -7.83
C ALA A 213 8.77 -15.65 -8.17
N ARG A 214 8.40 -16.63 -7.31
CA ARG A 214 8.65 -18.05 -7.49
C ARG A 214 8.12 -18.59 -8.83
N LEU A 215 6.82 -18.39 -9.12
CA LEU A 215 6.22 -18.89 -10.37
C LEU A 215 6.73 -18.16 -11.62
N ARG A 216 7.15 -16.89 -11.49
CA ARG A 216 7.83 -16.17 -12.57
C ARG A 216 9.21 -16.76 -12.85
N LEU A 217 9.96 -17.05 -11.79
CA LEU A 217 11.29 -17.64 -11.88
C LEU A 217 11.24 -19.05 -12.47
N ALA A 218 10.31 -19.89 -12.00
CA ALA A 218 10.06 -21.22 -12.59
C ALA A 218 9.80 -21.15 -14.10
N ARG A 219 9.00 -20.19 -14.57
CA ARG A 219 8.75 -19.98 -16.00
C ARG A 219 9.98 -19.46 -16.76
N ALA A 220 10.77 -18.59 -16.13
CA ALA A 220 12.01 -18.08 -16.72
C ALA A 220 13.02 -19.23 -16.91
N VAL A 221 13.27 -20.00 -15.85
CA VAL A 221 14.14 -21.18 -15.86
C VAL A 221 13.70 -22.17 -16.94
N PHE A 222 12.39 -22.46 -17.01
CA PHE A 222 11.83 -23.33 -18.06
C PHE A 222 12.12 -22.81 -19.48
N LYS A 223 11.97 -21.50 -19.71
CA LYS A 223 12.24 -20.88 -21.02
C LYS A 223 13.74 -20.92 -21.37
N HIS A 224 14.62 -20.71 -20.39
CA HIS A 224 16.06 -20.73 -20.60
C HIS A 224 16.58 -22.12 -20.98
N GLN A 225 15.94 -23.21 -20.56
CA GLN A 225 16.33 -24.59 -20.94
C GLN A 225 16.32 -24.87 -22.45
N SER A 226 15.59 -24.05 -23.23
CA SER A 226 15.52 -24.16 -24.69
C SER A 226 16.35 -23.09 -25.42
N ASN A 227 17.12 -22.28 -24.68
CA ASN A 227 17.87 -21.16 -25.24
C ASN A 227 19.38 -21.45 -25.19
N VAL A 228 20.03 -21.34 -26.35
CA VAL A 228 21.47 -21.62 -26.54
C VAL A 228 22.37 -20.63 -25.78
N LEU A 229 21.85 -19.45 -25.41
CA LEU A 229 22.59 -18.42 -24.67
C LEU A 229 22.73 -18.70 -23.16
N TYR A 230 22.14 -19.79 -22.65
CA TYR A 230 22.15 -20.14 -21.24
C TYR A 230 22.80 -21.50 -21.03
N GLU A 231 23.46 -21.67 -19.89
CA GLU A 231 24.09 -22.93 -19.52
C GLU A 231 23.03 -24.04 -19.35
N PRO A 232 23.31 -25.27 -19.81
CA PRO A 232 22.38 -26.38 -19.65
C PRO A 232 22.28 -26.78 -18.18
N LEU A 233 21.06 -27.14 -17.78
CA LEU A 233 20.83 -27.79 -16.48
C LEU A 233 21.20 -29.28 -16.56
N ASP A 234 21.31 -29.91 -15.39
CA ASP A 234 21.54 -31.36 -15.23
C ASP A 234 20.51 -32.21 -15.98
N ARG A 235 19.26 -31.73 -16.03
CA ARG A 235 18.17 -32.33 -16.81
C ARG A 235 17.18 -31.28 -17.31
N ARG A 236 16.27 -31.70 -18.20
CA ARG A 236 15.11 -30.89 -18.60
C ARG A 236 14.00 -31.07 -17.57
N TYR A 237 13.56 -29.97 -16.99
CA TYR A 237 12.47 -29.95 -16.02
C TYR A 237 11.17 -29.56 -16.72
N THR A 238 10.07 -30.19 -16.33
CA THR A 238 8.73 -29.74 -16.71
C THR A 238 8.34 -28.48 -15.93
N LEU A 239 7.40 -27.70 -16.48
CA LEU A 239 6.90 -26.51 -15.77
C LEU A 239 6.22 -26.87 -14.44
N SER A 240 5.62 -28.06 -14.34
CA SER A 240 5.00 -28.55 -13.11
C SER A 240 6.03 -28.85 -12.02
N GLU A 241 7.14 -29.50 -12.38
CA GLU A 241 8.25 -29.76 -11.45
C GLU A 241 8.84 -28.45 -10.93
N LEU A 242 9.20 -27.52 -11.84
CA LEU A 242 9.72 -26.20 -11.45
C LEU A 242 8.71 -25.40 -10.62
N GLY A 243 7.41 -25.58 -10.89
CA GLY A 243 6.33 -24.95 -10.13
C GLY A 243 6.15 -25.50 -8.72
N ALA A 244 6.73 -26.66 -8.40
CA ALA A 244 6.71 -27.28 -7.07
C ALA A 244 7.97 -26.94 -6.22
N LEU A 245 9.07 -26.54 -6.86
CA LEU A 245 10.31 -26.17 -6.17
C LEU A 245 10.18 -24.89 -5.33
N GLU A 246 11.01 -24.81 -4.29
CA GLU A 246 11.13 -23.63 -3.43
C GLU A 246 11.84 -22.48 -4.16
N LEU A 247 11.70 -21.26 -3.62
CA LEU A 247 12.29 -20.08 -4.27
C LEU A 247 13.81 -20.15 -4.35
N GLU A 248 14.46 -20.65 -3.30
CA GLU A 248 15.92 -20.78 -3.20
C GLU A 248 16.48 -21.77 -4.23
N GLU A 249 15.81 -22.90 -4.42
CA GLU A 249 16.16 -23.91 -5.43
C GLU A 249 16.03 -23.32 -6.84
N LEU A 250 14.95 -22.59 -7.11
CA LEU A 250 14.75 -21.93 -8.39
C LEU A 250 15.80 -20.83 -8.65
N GLN A 251 16.23 -20.13 -7.60
CA GLN A 251 17.31 -19.15 -7.68
C GLN A 251 18.66 -19.79 -7.98
N ALA A 252 18.94 -20.96 -7.40
CA ALA A 252 20.14 -21.73 -7.70
C ALA A 252 20.13 -22.22 -9.17
N LEU A 253 19.01 -22.75 -9.65
CA LEU A 253 18.86 -23.16 -11.06
C LEU A 253 19.03 -21.99 -12.04
N ASP A 254 18.45 -20.83 -11.73
CA ASP A 254 18.62 -19.62 -12.55
C ASP A 254 20.05 -19.07 -12.50
N ALA A 255 20.76 -19.22 -11.37
CA ALA A 255 22.16 -18.85 -11.28
C ALA A 255 23.05 -19.74 -12.16
N ILE A 256 22.84 -21.07 -12.11
CA ILE A 256 23.52 -22.05 -12.98
C ILE A 256 23.33 -21.68 -14.45
N GLN A 257 22.09 -21.47 -14.89
CA GLN A 257 21.80 -21.11 -16.29
C GLN A 257 22.46 -19.81 -16.74
N ARG A 258 22.72 -18.88 -15.81
CA ARG A 258 23.43 -17.62 -16.07
C ARG A 258 24.95 -17.74 -15.98
N GLY A 259 25.49 -18.93 -15.75
CA GLY A 259 26.93 -19.15 -15.54
C GLY A 259 27.46 -18.48 -14.28
N SER A 260 26.60 -18.27 -13.26
CA SER A 260 26.97 -17.59 -12.01
C SER A 260 26.80 -18.52 -10.82
N THR A 261 27.75 -18.48 -9.89
CA THR A 261 27.64 -19.15 -8.59
C THR A 261 26.89 -18.31 -7.56
N THR A 262 26.59 -17.04 -7.89
CA THR A 262 25.97 -16.10 -6.96
C THR A 262 24.48 -16.01 -7.21
N ILE A 263 23.70 -16.35 -6.18
CA ILE A 263 22.25 -16.11 -6.19
C ILE A 263 22.03 -14.59 -6.18
N LYS A 264 21.17 -14.09 -7.07
CA LYS A 264 20.74 -12.68 -7.03
C LYS A 264 20.01 -12.44 -5.70
N ALA A 265 20.69 -11.81 -4.75
CA ALA A 265 20.08 -11.36 -3.52
C ALA A 265 18.93 -10.38 -3.83
N PHE A 266 17.86 -10.45 -3.04
CA PHE A 266 16.79 -9.47 -3.10
C PHE A 266 17.36 -8.07 -2.84
N THR A 267 17.28 -7.18 -3.82
CA THR A 267 17.77 -5.81 -3.65
C THR A 267 16.70 -4.97 -2.94
N ALA A 268 16.81 -4.91 -1.60
CA ALA A 268 15.92 -4.13 -0.74
C ALA A 268 15.94 -2.61 -1.01
N SER A 269 16.89 -2.11 -1.82
CA SER A 269 16.98 -0.69 -2.20
C SER A 269 15.71 -0.15 -2.85
N SER A 270 14.89 -1.02 -3.45
CA SER A 270 13.61 -0.63 -4.06
C SER A 270 12.44 -0.48 -3.07
N CYS A 271 12.61 -0.86 -1.80
CA CYS A 271 11.58 -0.77 -0.76
C CYS A 271 12.23 -0.35 0.57
N PRO A 272 12.39 0.96 0.84
CA PRO A 272 13.03 1.41 2.07
C PRO A 272 12.27 0.90 3.30
N PRO A 273 12.97 0.58 4.40
CA PRO A 273 12.32 0.14 5.64
C PRO A 273 11.37 1.23 6.14
N ASP A 274 10.33 0.80 6.83
CA ASP A 274 9.29 1.65 7.40
C ASP A 274 9.28 1.53 8.92
N SER A 275 8.79 2.57 9.57
CA SER A 275 8.67 2.61 11.02
C SER A 275 7.33 2.05 11.49
N GLN A 276 7.30 1.57 12.74
CA GLN A 276 6.07 1.09 13.36
C GLN A 276 5.06 2.23 13.50
N LEU A 277 5.50 3.39 14.00
CA LEU A 277 4.65 4.57 14.12
C LEU A 277 4.16 5.08 12.77
N GLY A 278 4.98 5.04 11.72
CA GLY A 278 4.58 5.46 10.37
C GLY A 278 3.51 4.57 9.75
N VAL A 279 3.61 3.25 9.91
CA VAL A 279 2.57 2.32 9.43
C VAL A 279 1.27 2.50 10.23
N LEU A 280 1.37 2.63 11.55
CA LEU A 280 0.20 2.86 12.40
C LEU A 280 -0.46 4.22 12.11
N HIS A 281 0.32 5.26 11.81
CA HIS A 281 -0.20 6.56 11.36
C HIS A 281 -1.07 6.42 10.11
N ASP A 282 -0.55 5.79 9.04
CA ASP A 282 -1.27 5.62 7.78
C ASP A 282 -2.60 4.86 7.97
N GLU A 283 -2.58 3.82 8.81
CA GLU A 283 -3.77 3.01 9.09
C GLU A 283 -4.77 3.70 10.02
N LEU A 284 -4.29 4.47 11.02
CA LEU A 284 -5.15 5.28 11.89
C LEU A 284 -5.85 6.39 11.11
N LEU A 285 -5.14 7.05 10.19
CA LEU A 285 -5.72 8.03 9.27
C LEU A 285 -6.81 7.36 8.42
N ARG A 286 -6.47 6.25 7.76
CA ARG A 286 -7.44 5.50 6.94
C ARG A 286 -8.68 5.07 7.74
N PHE A 287 -8.51 4.54 8.96
CA PHE A 287 -9.62 4.13 9.82
C PHE A 287 -10.46 5.32 10.28
N SER A 288 -9.83 6.47 10.52
CA SER A 288 -10.53 7.71 10.90
C SER A 288 -11.42 8.26 9.78
N ASP A 289 -11.09 7.96 8.53
CA ASP A 289 -11.89 8.33 7.36
C ASP A 289 -12.94 7.27 7.00
N LEU A 290 -12.56 5.99 7.12
CA LEU A 290 -13.34 4.86 6.63
C LEU A 290 -14.42 4.38 7.63
N LEU A 291 -14.15 4.41 8.93
CA LEU A 291 -15.07 3.87 9.93
C LEU A 291 -16.33 4.76 10.08
N PRO A 292 -17.49 4.15 10.37
CA PRO A 292 -18.68 4.90 10.78
C PRO A 292 -18.43 5.64 12.09
N ASP A 293 -19.20 6.70 12.34
CA ASP A 293 -19.08 7.46 13.59
C ASP A 293 -19.38 6.59 14.81
N GLY A 294 -18.59 6.78 15.85
CA GLY A 294 -18.66 6.02 17.10
C GLY A 294 -17.29 5.76 17.71
N GLN A 295 -17.30 5.02 18.83
CA GLN A 295 -16.13 4.86 19.70
C GLN A 295 -14.87 4.34 18.98
N HIS A 296 -15.01 3.45 17.99
CA HIS A 296 -13.85 2.93 17.26
C HIS A 296 -13.14 4.04 16.48
N LYS A 297 -13.91 4.83 15.73
CA LYS A 297 -13.42 5.96 14.97
C LYS A 297 -12.82 7.02 15.90
N ASP A 298 -13.49 7.32 17.02
CA ASP A 298 -13.02 8.31 17.99
C ASP A 298 -11.69 7.89 18.63
N ASN A 299 -11.55 6.60 18.98
CA ASN A 299 -10.29 6.06 19.49
C ASN A 299 -9.17 6.14 18.44
N CYS A 300 -9.47 5.86 17.17
CA CYS A 300 -8.51 5.99 16.08
C CYS A 300 -8.08 7.45 15.87
N ARG A 301 -9.02 8.40 15.87
CA ARG A 301 -8.74 9.84 15.74
C ARG A 301 -7.88 10.35 16.89
N PHE A 302 -8.27 10.07 18.13
CA PHE A 302 -7.48 10.47 19.30
C PHE A 302 -6.06 9.91 19.24
N THR A 303 -5.92 8.63 18.89
CA THR A 303 -4.60 8.00 18.83
C THR A 303 -3.77 8.48 17.64
N LEU A 304 -4.41 8.87 16.53
CA LEU A 304 -3.75 9.51 15.40
C LEU A 304 -3.08 10.82 15.85
N SER A 305 -3.77 11.65 16.63
CA SER A 305 -3.21 12.90 17.16
C SER A 305 -2.01 12.63 18.09
N LEU A 306 -2.08 11.60 18.96
CA LEU A 306 -0.93 11.15 19.76
C LEU A 306 0.27 10.72 18.89
N VAL A 307 0.02 9.91 17.85
CA VAL A 307 1.06 9.42 16.93
C VAL A 307 1.67 10.57 16.12
N ARG A 308 0.87 11.55 15.68
CA ARG A 308 1.35 12.73 14.96
C ARG A 308 2.25 13.60 15.82
N VAL A 309 1.86 13.90 17.05
CA VAL A 309 2.68 14.73 17.96
C VAL A 309 3.96 14.01 18.36
N LEU A 310 3.89 12.73 18.74
CA LEU A 310 5.10 11.94 19.04
C LEU A 310 6.00 11.82 17.80
N GLY A 311 5.43 11.46 16.65
CA GLY A 311 6.16 11.30 15.39
C GLY A 311 6.86 12.59 14.97
N SER A 312 6.22 13.74 15.17
CA SER A 312 6.79 15.06 14.92
C SER A 312 8.02 15.33 15.78
N TYR A 313 7.91 15.08 17.10
CA TYR A 313 9.06 15.18 17.99
C TYR A 313 10.21 14.23 17.57
N LEU A 314 9.89 12.99 17.21
CA LEU A 314 10.89 12.00 16.77
C LEU A 314 11.58 12.41 15.46
N ALA A 315 10.85 13.00 14.51
CA ALA A 315 11.42 13.53 13.28
C ALA A 315 12.39 14.68 13.56
N GLN A 316 12.03 15.60 14.46
CA GLN A 316 12.88 16.72 14.90
C GLN A 316 14.23 16.24 15.47
N ILE A 317 14.25 15.13 16.22
CA ILE A 317 15.49 14.58 16.80
C ILE A 317 16.19 13.55 15.89
N ASN A 318 15.74 13.40 14.64
CA ASN A 318 16.27 12.43 13.67
C ASN A 318 16.15 10.95 14.09
N ASP A 319 15.14 10.60 14.90
CA ASP A 319 14.86 9.22 15.26
C ASP A 319 14.27 8.44 14.07
N ALA A 320 14.67 7.18 13.91
CA ALA A 320 14.25 6.33 12.79
C ALA A 320 12.72 6.16 12.71
N GLN A 321 12.02 6.19 13.84
CA GLN A 321 10.56 6.08 13.86
C GLN A 321 9.87 7.30 13.24
N GLY A 322 10.41 8.50 13.47
CA GLY A 322 9.88 9.77 12.96
C GLY A 322 10.35 10.10 11.53
N LYS A 323 11.58 9.71 11.16
CA LYS A 323 12.12 10.02 9.82
C LYS A 323 11.67 9.09 8.70
N ALA A 324 11.14 7.90 9.03
CA ALA A 324 10.81 6.91 8.02
C ALA A 324 9.76 7.45 7.02
N ARG A 325 10.21 7.63 5.77
CA ARG A 325 9.40 8.06 4.60
C ARG A 325 8.68 9.40 4.78
N GLY A 326 9.21 10.32 5.59
CA GLY A 326 8.77 11.72 5.57
C GLY A 326 7.32 11.97 5.99
N ARG A 327 6.77 11.18 6.92
CA ARG A 327 5.38 11.37 7.36
C ARG A 327 5.20 12.46 8.40
N PHE A 328 6.27 12.76 9.13
CA PHE A 328 6.24 13.64 10.27
C PHE A 328 7.24 14.77 10.03
N LEU A 329 6.76 16.02 10.11
CA LEU A 329 7.55 17.24 9.88
C LEU A 329 8.41 17.23 8.60
N ASP A 330 7.93 16.64 7.50
CA ASP A 330 8.62 16.67 6.21
C ASP A 330 8.07 17.82 5.36
N PHE A 331 8.66 19.01 5.55
CA PHE A 331 8.28 20.20 4.80
C PHE A 331 9.43 20.58 3.86
N PRO A 332 9.26 20.50 2.53
CA PRO A 332 10.33 20.89 1.61
C PRO A 332 10.67 22.39 1.75
N ASN A 333 9.66 23.21 2.03
CA ASN A 333 9.74 24.68 2.03
C ASN A 333 9.82 25.29 3.44
N ALA A 334 10.02 24.49 4.49
CA ALA A 334 10.10 25.00 5.86
C ALA A 334 10.98 24.13 6.75
N THR A 335 11.37 24.69 7.89
CA THR A 335 11.93 23.93 9.00
C THR A 335 11.12 24.22 10.25
N TRP A 336 10.84 23.19 11.04
CA TRP A 336 10.02 23.35 12.22
C TRP A 336 10.48 22.43 13.35
N THR A 337 10.62 22.99 14.54
CA THR A 337 10.96 22.26 15.77
C THR A 337 9.92 22.59 16.84
N PRO A 338 8.70 22.04 16.72
CA PRO A 338 7.58 22.48 17.54
C PRO A 338 7.68 22.06 19.00
N LEU A 339 8.43 21.00 19.30
CA LEU A 339 8.28 20.28 20.56
C LEU A 339 9.62 20.16 21.28
N GLN A 340 9.57 20.33 22.61
CA GLN A 340 10.67 20.05 23.50
C GLN A 340 10.30 18.90 24.45
N TYR A 341 11.23 17.96 24.61
CA TYR A 341 11.06 16.88 25.57
C TYR A 341 11.42 17.33 26.98
N PHE A 342 10.52 17.08 27.91
CA PHE A 342 10.67 17.36 29.32
C PHE A 342 10.64 16.06 30.11
N CYS A 343 11.67 15.83 30.92
CA CYS A 343 11.71 14.70 31.83
C CYS A 343 11.25 15.16 33.22
N PRO A 344 10.09 14.71 33.72
CA PRO A 344 9.58 15.16 35.03
C PRO A 344 10.53 14.89 36.19
N GLN A 345 11.38 13.86 36.07
CA GLN A 345 12.34 13.47 37.11
C GLN A 345 13.58 14.38 37.16
N ASN A 346 13.90 15.08 36.07
CA ASN A 346 15.03 16.01 36.01
C ASN A 346 14.76 17.13 35.01
N PRO A 347 14.06 18.20 35.44
CA PRO A 347 13.55 19.23 34.54
C PRO A 347 14.62 20.18 33.99
N TRP A 348 15.79 20.27 34.62
CA TRP A 348 16.76 21.35 34.35
C TRP A 348 17.92 20.98 33.43
N LYS A 349 18.17 19.68 33.18
CA LYS A 349 19.20 19.11 32.26
C LYS A 349 19.17 17.58 32.34
N PRO A 350 18.17 16.91 31.75
CA PRO A 350 18.11 15.47 31.82
C PRO A 350 19.23 14.88 30.98
N SER A 351 20.03 13.97 31.57
CA SER A 351 21.06 13.26 30.82
C SER A 351 20.40 12.30 29.83
N ALA A 352 21.05 12.02 28.69
CA ALA A 352 20.54 11.06 27.70
C ALA A 352 20.19 9.69 28.33
N ARG A 353 20.97 9.26 29.35
CA ARG A 353 20.72 8.04 30.12
C ARG A 353 19.36 7.97 30.80
N ILE A 354 18.74 9.12 31.13
CA ILE A 354 17.41 9.19 31.75
C ILE A 354 16.33 9.44 30.68
N VAL A 355 16.62 10.29 29.69
CA VAL A 355 15.67 10.63 28.62
C VAL A 355 15.37 9.44 27.73
N ASP A 356 16.40 8.69 27.31
CA ASP A 356 16.23 7.66 26.29
C ASP A 356 15.33 6.50 26.75
N PRO A 357 15.47 5.95 27.99
CA PRO A 357 14.55 4.92 28.48
C PRO A 357 13.11 5.42 28.64
N ASP A 358 12.91 6.64 29.15
CA ASP A 358 11.57 7.22 29.33
C ASP A 358 10.91 7.52 27.97
N ARG A 359 11.70 8.02 26.99
CA ARG A 359 11.26 8.22 25.62
C ARG A 359 10.88 6.88 24.97
N GLN A 360 11.71 5.85 25.13
CA GLN A 360 11.42 4.53 24.57
C GLN A 360 10.14 3.94 25.18
N MET A 361 9.93 4.10 26.48
CA MET A 361 8.69 3.71 27.14
C MET A 361 7.47 4.47 26.57
N LEU A 362 7.60 5.78 26.31
CA LEU A 362 6.54 6.56 25.66
C LEU A 362 6.24 6.04 24.24
N ILE A 363 7.28 5.78 23.44
CA ILE A 363 7.15 5.22 22.09
C ILE A 363 6.41 3.88 22.13
N THR A 364 6.84 2.95 22.99
CA THR A 364 6.20 1.64 23.13
C THR A 364 4.75 1.79 23.57
N SER A 365 4.47 2.62 24.57
CA SER A 365 3.12 2.83 25.10
C SER A 365 2.16 3.39 24.04
N ILE A 366 2.60 4.33 23.20
CA ILE A 366 1.77 4.92 22.15
C ILE A 366 1.63 3.96 20.97
N THR A 367 2.68 3.22 20.62
CA THR A 367 2.65 2.19 19.57
C THR A 367 1.65 1.08 19.92
N GLU A 368 1.66 0.59 21.16
CA GLU A 368 0.70 -0.40 21.64
C GLU A 368 -0.73 0.17 21.69
N ALA A 369 -0.91 1.41 22.13
CA ALA A 369 -2.21 2.08 22.12
C ALA A 369 -2.76 2.25 20.70
N ALA A 370 -1.93 2.63 19.73
CA ALA A 370 -2.29 2.77 18.32
C ALA A 370 -2.73 1.45 17.71
N GLN A 371 -1.99 0.37 17.97
CA GLN A 371 -2.40 -0.97 17.58
C GLN A 371 -3.74 -1.35 18.24
N ASN A 372 -3.91 -1.09 19.54
CA ASN A 372 -5.12 -1.40 20.27
C ASN A 372 -6.35 -0.63 19.76
N ALA A 373 -6.18 0.66 19.43
CA ALA A 373 -7.21 1.48 18.81
C ALA A 373 -7.66 0.89 17.47
N LEU A 374 -6.73 0.56 16.57
CA LEU A 374 -7.02 -0.10 15.29
C LEU A 374 -7.72 -1.45 15.51
N GLN A 375 -7.25 -2.23 16.48
CA GLN A 375 -7.81 -3.54 16.85
C GLN A 375 -9.20 -3.45 17.52
N GLY A 376 -9.71 -2.25 17.82
CA GLY A 376 -11.02 -2.10 18.45
C GLY A 376 -11.02 -2.40 19.95
N LEU A 377 -9.85 -2.34 20.59
CA LEU A 377 -9.69 -2.53 22.02
C LEU A 377 -9.86 -1.22 22.76
N THR A 378 -10.18 -1.31 24.05
CA THR A 378 -10.28 -0.14 24.92
C THR A 378 -8.89 0.46 25.12
N ILE A 379 -8.77 1.77 24.93
CA ILE A 379 -7.54 2.52 25.18
C ILE A 379 -7.73 3.47 26.36
N PRO A 380 -6.70 3.65 27.21
CA PRO A 380 -6.78 4.58 28.34
C PRO A 380 -6.51 6.02 27.88
N VAL A 381 -7.49 6.63 27.19
CA VAL A 381 -7.41 7.95 26.52
C VAL A 381 -6.80 9.03 27.42
N GLU A 382 -7.41 9.28 28.59
CA GLU A 382 -6.98 10.33 29.51
C GLU A 382 -5.54 10.15 30.00
N MET A 383 -5.18 8.90 30.35
CA MET A 383 -3.83 8.59 30.84
C MET A 383 -2.78 8.78 29.74
N LEU A 384 -3.08 8.38 28.50
CA LEU A 384 -2.15 8.52 27.36
C LEU A 384 -1.94 9.99 27.00
N GLY A 385 -3.02 10.78 26.93
CA GLY A 385 -2.95 12.22 26.71
C GLY A 385 -2.11 12.91 27.79
N ALA A 386 -2.45 12.70 29.06
CA ALA A 386 -1.71 13.27 30.19
C ALA A 386 -0.23 12.84 30.21
N ARG A 387 0.07 11.59 29.81
CA ARG A 387 1.45 11.07 29.76
C ARG A 387 2.29 11.77 28.70
N LEU A 388 1.72 12.03 27.52
CA LEU A 388 2.39 12.72 26.43
C LEU A 388 2.54 14.21 26.73
N VAL A 389 1.48 14.90 27.16
CA VAL A 389 1.51 16.34 27.48
C VAL A 389 2.49 16.66 28.62
N LYS A 390 2.65 15.76 29.59
CA LYS A 390 3.68 15.91 30.65
C LYS A 390 5.12 15.89 30.11
N ARG A 391 5.35 15.27 28.95
CA ARG A 391 6.68 15.05 28.36
C ARG A 391 6.96 15.92 27.15
N LEU A 392 5.96 16.31 26.37
CA LEU A 392 6.15 17.09 25.16
C LEU A 392 5.50 18.46 25.36
N HIS A 393 6.34 19.49 25.40
CA HIS A 393 5.93 20.88 25.56
C HIS A 393 6.11 21.63 24.26
N LEU A 394 5.23 22.61 24.01
CA LEU A 394 5.31 23.47 22.85
C LEU A 394 6.51 24.41 22.99
N GLN A 395 7.47 24.31 22.06
CA GLN A 395 8.63 25.19 21.95
C GLN A 395 8.38 26.33 20.96
N ALA A 396 7.84 26.01 19.78
CA ALA A 396 7.59 26.99 18.72
C ALA A 396 6.40 26.55 17.86
N LEU A 397 5.34 27.36 17.80
CA LEU A 397 4.17 27.03 16.98
C LEU A 397 4.30 27.47 15.52
N VAL A 398 5.24 28.39 15.24
CA VAL A 398 5.48 28.97 13.91
C VAL A 398 6.63 28.23 13.21
N PRO A 399 6.38 27.54 12.10
CA PRO A 399 7.42 27.05 11.20
C PRO A 399 8.26 28.19 10.61
N VAL A 400 9.56 27.96 10.44
CA VAL A 400 10.45 28.88 9.72
C VAL A 400 10.39 28.52 8.23
N VAL A 401 9.73 29.36 7.45
CA VAL A 401 9.59 29.21 6.00
C VAL A 401 10.95 29.46 5.32
N ARG A 402 11.30 28.62 4.36
CA ARG A 402 12.50 28.75 3.53
C ARG A 402 12.24 29.68 2.36
N VAL A 403 13.32 30.20 1.79
CA VAL A 403 13.23 30.98 0.55
C VAL A 403 12.55 30.13 -0.53
N PRO A 404 11.43 30.59 -1.13
CA PRO A 404 10.78 29.88 -2.22
C PRO A 404 11.73 29.73 -3.41
N ASP A 405 11.66 28.59 -4.08
CA ASP A 405 12.33 28.38 -5.36
C ASP A 405 11.31 28.35 -6.50
N GLU A 406 11.81 28.52 -7.73
CA GLU A 406 10.96 28.56 -8.93
C GLU A 406 10.09 27.30 -9.06
N TYR A 407 10.69 26.12 -8.84
CA TYR A 407 10.01 24.84 -9.00
C TYR A 407 8.86 24.65 -8.00
N SER A 408 9.09 24.95 -6.72
CA SER A 408 8.07 24.84 -5.67
C SER A 408 6.94 25.86 -5.85
N TRP A 409 7.25 27.04 -6.37
CA TRP A 409 6.25 28.06 -6.69
C TRP A 409 5.44 27.69 -7.94
N GLU A 410 6.09 27.22 -9.00
CA GLU A 410 5.43 26.70 -10.21
C GLU A 410 4.56 25.47 -9.93
N ALA A 411 5.00 24.59 -9.04
CA ALA A 411 4.20 23.45 -8.58
C ALA A 411 2.90 23.89 -7.89
N CYS A 412 2.85 25.13 -7.38
CA CYS A 412 1.66 25.76 -6.83
C CYS A 412 0.88 26.58 -7.88
N GLY A 413 1.16 26.39 -9.17
CA GLY A 413 0.47 27.08 -10.26
C GLY A 413 0.94 28.52 -10.48
N SER A 414 2.16 28.87 -10.05
CA SER A 414 2.73 30.21 -10.25
C SER A 414 1.87 31.33 -9.64
N ASP A 415 1.29 31.03 -8.47
CA ASP A 415 0.38 31.92 -7.76
C ASP A 415 0.69 31.92 -6.25
N TRP A 416 0.77 33.11 -5.67
CA TRP A 416 1.14 33.26 -4.26
C TRP A 416 0.04 32.82 -3.29
N LEU A 417 -1.24 32.96 -3.66
CA LEU A 417 -2.33 32.50 -2.80
C LEU A 417 -2.30 30.97 -2.72
N ASN A 418 -2.18 30.29 -3.85
CA ASN A 418 -2.02 28.84 -3.89
C ASN A 418 -0.76 28.37 -3.14
N TYR A 419 0.36 29.12 -3.23
CA TYR A 419 1.57 28.78 -2.48
C TYR A 419 1.35 28.89 -0.96
N ILE A 420 0.69 29.95 -0.50
CA ILE A 420 0.34 30.17 0.92
C ILE A 420 -0.62 29.08 1.41
N ASP A 421 -1.67 28.77 0.63
CA ASP A 421 -2.61 27.70 0.96
C ASP A 421 -1.90 26.35 1.08
N ASN A 422 -0.97 26.06 0.16
CA ASN A 422 -0.16 24.84 0.22
C ASN A 422 0.77 24.82 1.46
N LEU A 423 1.35 25.96 1.86
CA LEU A 423 2.11 26.06 3.11
C LEU A 423 1.21 25.75 4.31
N PHE A 424 0.05 26.40 4.45
CA PHE A 424 -0.87 26.15 5.57
C PHE A 424 -1.37 24.70 5.59
N ASN A 425 -1.77 24.16 4.44
CA ASN A 425 -2.19 22.76 4.32
C ASN A 425 -1.09 21.79 4.77
N SER A 426 0.19 22.12 4.52
CA SER A 426 1.29 21.28 4.97
C SER A 426 1.41 21.24 6.50
N PHE A 427 1.14 22.34 7.20
CA PHE A 427 1.24 22.42 8.67
C PHE A 427 -0.03 22.00 9.41
N GLN A 428 -1.18 22.05 8.74
CA GLN A 428 -2.51 21.88 9.33
C GLN A 428 -2.65 20.60 10.15
N ASP A 429 -2.18 19.46 9.63
CA ASP A 429 -2.27 18.18 10.32
C ASP A 429 -1.50 18.15 11.66
N THR A 430 -0.38 18.86 11.72
CA THR A 430 0.43 18.97 12.95
C THR A 430 -0.24 19.93 13.93
N TRP A 431 -0.72 21.09 13.46
CA TRP A 431 -1.44 22.04 14.32
C TRP A 431 -2.72 21.41 14.90
N GLN A 432 -3.51 20.73 14.08
CA GLN A 432 -4.71 20.04 14.54
C GLN A 432 -4.38 18.99 15.60
N ALA A 433 -3.32 18.20 15.41
CA ALA A 433 -2.92 17.21 16.40
C ALA A 433 -2.46 17.84 17.74
N LEU A 434 -1.85 19.04 17.70
CA LEU A 434 -1.49 19.78 18.91
C LEU A 434 -2.74 20.35 19.61
N LEU A 435 -3.72 20.86 18.85
CA LEU A 435 -5.02 21.33 19.36
C LEU A 435 -5.82 20.21 20.00
N ASP A 436 -5.97 19.07 19.31
CA ASP A 436 -6.73 17.91 19.78
C ASP A 436 -6.24 17.37 21.12
N LEU A 437 -4.93 17.52 21.40
CA LEU A 437 -4.30 17.09 22.64
C LEU A 437 -4.23 18.19 23.70
N GLY A 438 -4.74 19.39 23.40
CA GLY A 438 -4.71 20.56 24.29
C GLY A 438 -3.30 21.08 24.57
N ILE A 439 -2.35 20.87 23.65
CA ILE A 439 -0.97 21.39 23.76
C ILE A 439 -0.91 22.88 23.35
N CYS A 440 -1.78 23.28 22.44
CA CYS A 440 -2.01 24.68 22.08
C CYS A 440 -3.53 24.98 22.03
N THR A 441 -3.85 26.25 21.85
CA THR A 441 -5.21 26.78 21.70
C THR A 441 -5.45 27.25 20.26
N GLU A 442 -6.73 27.36 19.87
CA GLU A 442 -7.11 27.86 18.54
C GLU A 442 -6.54 29.26 18.28
N GLU A 443 -6.60 30.15 19.27
CA GLU A 443 -6.02 31.50 19.20
C GLU A 443 -4.53 31.48 18.90
N GLN A 444 -3.78 30.56 19.53
CA GLN A 444 -2.35 30.40 19.26
C GLN A 444 -2.11 29.89 17.83
N VAL A 445 -2.95 28.98 17.31
CA VAL A 445 -2.83 28.49 15.92
C VAL A 445 -3.12 29.60 14.92
N PHE A 446 -4.15 30.42 15.13
CA PHE A 446 -4.40 31.60 14.30
C PHE A 446 -3.22 32.57 14.32
N ALA A 447 -2.68 32.90 15.50
CA ALA A 447 -1.48 33.72 15.60
C ALA A 447 -0.26 33.08 14.90
N ALA A 448 -0.18 31.74 14.87
CA ALA A 448 0.89 31.05 14.18
C ALA A 448 0.77 31.12 12.65
N GLN A 449 -0.45 31.14 12.10
CA GLN A 449 -0.69 31.35 10.68
C GLN A 449 -0.18 32.74 10.23
N ASP A 450 -0.45 33.79 11.01
CA ASP A 450 0.12 35.12 10.77
C ASP A 450 1.65 35.09 10.86
N GLY A 451 2.19 34.37 11.84
CA GLY A 451 3.64 34.15 11.98
C GLY A 451 4.29 33.47 10.77
N VAL A 452 3.59 32.54 10.11
CA VAL A 452 4.06 31.89 8.88
C VAL A 452 4.14 32.89 7.73
N LEU A 453 3.18 33.82 7.60
CA LEU A 453 3.23 34.87 6.58
C LEU A 453 4.40 35.83 6.80
N LEU A 454 4.65 36.21 8.06
CA LEU A 454 5.82 37.02 8.42
C LEU A 454 7.13 36.27 8.13
N SER A 455 7.19 34.97 8.44
CA SER A 455 8.34 34.14 8.12
C SER A 455 8.56 34.01 6.61
N LEU A 456 7.48 33.90 5.82
CA LEU A 456 7.55 33.86 4.35
C LEU A 456 8.09 35.18 3.80
N GLN A 457 7.60 36.32 4.30
CA GLN A 457 8.11 37.63 3.90
C GLN A 457 9.61 37.75 4.17
N ALA A 458 10.07 37.40 5.38
CA ALA A 458 11.49 37.42 5.73
C ALA A 458 12.33 36.48 4.84
N ALA A 459 11.79 35.31 4.49
CA ALA A 459 12.45 34.39 3.57
C ALA A 459 12.57 34.95 2.15
N VAL A 460 11.53 35.61 1.64
CA VAL A 460 11.56 36.26 0.32
C VAL A 460 12.55 37.43 0.31
N GLU A 461 12.59 38.25 1.36
CA GLU A 461 13.58 39.31 1.51
C GLU A 461 15.02 38.77 1.51
N GLN A 462 15.28 37.67 2.21
CA GLN A 462 16.57 36.98 2.14
C GLN A 462 16.87 36.46 0.72
N GLY A 463 15.87 35.92 0.01
CA GLY A 463 16.01 35.49 -1.38
C GLY A 463 16.35 36.64 -2.32
N ARG A 464 15.69 37.79 -2.13
CA ARG A 464 15.92 39.04 -2.85
C ARG A 464 17.34 39.58 -2.65
N GLU A 465 17.83 39.54 -1.42
CA GLU A 465 19.21 39.93 -1.10
C GLU A 465 20.22 39.01 -1.79
N ARG A 466 20.03 37.68 -1.69
CA ARG A 466 20.88 36.70 -2.39
C ARG A 466 20.88 36.90 -3.90
N TYR A 467 19.72 37.18 -4.49
CA TYR A 467 19.58 37.44 -5.92
C TYR A 467 20.31 38.73 -6.33
N ARG A 468 20.14 39.84 -5.60
CA ARG A 468 20.89 41.10 -5.85
C ARG A 468 22.40 40.90 -5.77
N ASN A 469 22.85 40.07 -4.84
CA ASN A 469 24.27 39.78 -4.60
C ASN A 469 24.82 38.65 -5.49
N ASP A 470 24.03 38.10 -6.42
CA ASP A 470 24.51 37.08 -7.35
C ASP A 470 25.66 37.65 -8.20
N ARG A 471 26.61 36.77 -8.56
CA ARG A 471 27.74 37.12 -9.44
C ARG A 471 27.26 37.67 -10.78
N MET A 472 26.09 37.27 -11.26
CA MET A 472 25.48 37.81 -12.48
C MET A 472 25.39 39.34 -12.44
N HIS A 473 24.95 39.90 -11.31
CA HIS A 473 24.76 41.33 -11.16
C HIS A 473 26.01 42.04 -10.63
N THR A 474 26.75 41.40 -9.73
CA THR A 474 27.91 42.02 -9.06
C THR A 474 29.22 41.89 -9.82
N VAL A 475 29.47 40.78 -10.51
CA VAL A 475 30.74 40.48 -11.20
C VAL A 475 30.61 40.63 -12.71
N PHE A 476 29.52 40.14 -13.29
CA PHE A 476 29.30 40.16 -14.74
C PHE A 476 28.60 41.44 -15.22
N GLY A 477 28.25 42.36 -14.30
CA GLY A 477 27.68 43.66 -14.62
C GLY A 477 26.32 43.60 -15.31
N VAL A 478 25.61 42.47 -15.24
CA VAL A 478 24.27 42.35 -15.82
C VAL A 478 23.34 43.25 -15.02
N GLN A 479 22.77 44.26 -15.68
CA GLN A 479 21.88 45.21 -15.03
C GLN A 479 20.69 44.49 -14.40
N PHE A 480 20.48 44.72 -13.10
CA PHE A 480 19.29 44.24 -12.40
C PHE A 480 18.04 44.93 -12.97
N GLN A 481 17.08 44.15 -13.46
CA GLN A 481 15.83 44.67 -14.04
C GLN A 481 14.64 44.52 -13.10
N ARG A 482 14.47 43.31 -12.55
CA ARG A 482 13.39 42.94 -11.62
C ARG A 482 13.75 41.63 -10.93
N TYR A 483 13.01 41.30 -9.88
CA TYR A 483 13.08 39.99 -9.28
C TYR A 483 12.36 38.94 -10.13
N PRO A 484 12.74 37.65 -10.01
CA PRO A 484 11.89 36.55 -10.45
C PRO A 484 10.53 36.59 -9.73
N ALA A 485 9.47 36.12 -10.40
CA ALA A 485 8.09 36.18 -9.86
C ALA A 485 7.94 35.48 -8.49
N TYR A 486 8.67 34.39 -8.27
CA TYR A 486 8.70 33.66 -6.99
C TYR A 486 9.44 34.41 -5.85
N LEU A 487 10.01 35.58 -6.12
CA LEU A 487 10.56 36.51 -5.12
C LEU A 487 9.79 37.83 -5.09
N GLU A 488 8.64 37.94 -5.75
CA GLU A 488 7.80 39.16 -5.76
C GLU A 488 6.68 39.10 -4.69
N PHE A 489 6.99 38.67 -3.45
CA PHE A 489 6.06 38.66 -2.30
C PHE A 489 6.56 39.42 -1.06
N PRO A 490 5.71 40.24 -0.41
CA PRO A 490 4.53 40.86 -1.04
C PRO A 490 4.96 41.64 -2.30
N PRO A 491 4.03 41.98 -3.21
CA PRO A 491 4.36 42.73 -4.40
C PRO A 491 5.07 44.03 -4.00
N ILE A 492 6.33 44.20 -4.41
CA ILE A 492 7.00 45.50 -4.25
C ILE A 492 6.46 46.38 -5.38
N ALA A 493 6.00 47.59 -5.05
CA ALA A 493 5.80 48.61 -6.07
C ALA A 493 7.11 48.76 -6.87
N PRO A 494 7.06 48.93 -8.20
CA PRO A 494 8.28 49.10 -8.99
C PRO A 494 9.11 50.24 -8.37
N GLU A 495 10.32 49.94 -7.89
CA GLU A 495 11.25 50.96 -7.40
C GLU A 495 11.36 52.03 -8.49
N GLU A 496 10.93 53.27 -8.18
CA GLU A 496 11.15 54.40 -9.08
C GLU A 496 12.64 54.44 -9.34
N ARG A 497 13.01 54.24 -10.61
CA ARG A 497 14.40 54.21 -11.07
C ARG A 497 15.07 55.50 -10.63
N TYR A 498 15.78 55.50 -9.51
CA TYR A 498 16.74 56.56 -9.25
C TYR A 498 17.84 56.40 -10.30
N PRO A 499 18.02 57.37 -11.21
CA PRO A 499 19.13 57.32 -12.14
C PRO A 499 20.41 57.26 -11.30
N VAL A 500 21.20 56.21 -11.54
CA VAL A 500 22.56 56.11 -11.02
C VAL A 500 23.28 57.36 -11.50
N ALA A 501 23.60 58.28 -10.58
CA ALA A 501 24.47 59.39 -10.87
C ALA A 501 25.83 58.79 -11.24
N VAL A 502 26.21 58.98 -12.51
CA VAL A 502 27.48 58.56 -13.11
C VAL A 502 28.65 59.30 -12.47
#